data_AF-A0A951RH49-F1
#
_entry.id   AF-A0A951RH49-F1
#
_cell.length_a   1.000
_cell.length_b   1.000
_cell.length_c   1.000
_cell.angle_alpha   90.00
_cell.angle_beta   90.00
_cell.angle_gamma   90.00
#
_symmetry.space_group_name_H-M   'P 1'
#
loop_
_entity.id
_entity.type
_entity.pdbx_description
1 polymer ?
#
loop_
_entity_poly.entity_id
_entity_poly.type
_entity_poly.pdbx_seq_one_letter_code
_entity_poly.pdbx_strand_id
1 'polypeptide(L)'
;MNPHIRKTSRLIVLVFIMVFSGIFNPAKAQLYNTIYWMQGIPQASYSNPALQPDPGFYLGIPGASSLYLGLNHNGFAPQDLIKKNENGESFYIDEQSMLNKLDRNNFLSFDFQADILGFGFRSKKDYFSFNITEKVGTRFGYTRDFMRLLADGNDYFLQQSIQQGEEIPAELGRISLDAIHYREFGIGYSRQWNNWLTAGIRAKALQGMGNLYFEKTDLKFTTRENNYELLLNADLLVNTSIFFELAPIDSIGNDTYFEIDEDDIINYLTNRGNLGL
;
A
#
# COMPACT_ATOMS: atom_id res chain seq x y z
N MET A 1 -16.31 18.05 -55.45
CA MET A 1 -15.69 17.14 -54.45
C MET A 1 -16.82 16.49 -53.66
N ASN A 2 -16.94 15.16 -53.74
CA ASN A 2 -18.19 14.42 -53.50
C ASN A 2 -18.61 14.43 -52.00
N PRO A 3 -19.85 14.80 -51.64
CA PRO A 3 -20.31 14.89 -50.24
C PRO A 3 -20.29 13.55 -49.47
N HIS A 4 -20.23 12.42 -50.18
CA HIS A 4 -20.07 11.10 -49.58
C HIS A 4 -18.70 10.88 -48.91
N ILE A 5 -17.62 11.43 -49.48
CA ILE A 5 -16.24 11.24 -48.96
C ILE A 5 -16.04 12.00 -47.63
N ARG A 6 -16.74 13.14 -47.47
CA ARG A 6 -16.69 13.96 -46.24
C ARG A 6 -17.49 13.34 -45.08
N LYS A 7 -18.52 12.55 -45.37
CA LYS A 7 -19.29 11.83 -44.34
C LYS A 7 -18.56 10.58 -43.86
N THR A 8 -17.92 9.83 -44.76
CA THR A 8 -17.13 8.65 -44.38
C THR A 8 -15.87 9.03 -43.61
N SER A 9 -15.18 10.13 -43.95
CA SER A 9 -14.02 10.60 -43.18
C SER A 9 -14.39 11.07 -41.76
N ARG A 10 -15.53 11.77 -41.60
CA ARG A 10 -16.05 12.16 -40.28
C ARG A 10 -16.47 10.95 -39.43
N LEU A 11 -17.05 9.93 -40.06
CA LEU A 11 -17.43 8.69 -39.38
C LEU A 11 -16.18 7.92 -38.91
N ILE A 12 -15.14 7.84 -39.74
CA ILE A 12 -13.86 7.18 -39.38
C ILE A 12 -13.18 7.93 -38.22
N VAL A 13 -13.17 9.26 -38.24
CA VAL A 13 -12.62 10.08 -37.14
C VAL A 13 -13.42 9.89 -35.85
N LEU A 14 -14.76 9.84 -35.94
CA LEU A 14 -15.62 9.59 -34.77
C LEU A 14 -15.42 8.19 -34.20
N VAL A 15 -15.31 7.16 -35.04
CA VAL A 15 -15.01 5.79 -34.60
C VAL A 15 -13.62 5.70 -33.99
N PHE A 16 -12.62 6.39 -34.56
CA PHE A 16 -11.27 6.44 -33.98
C PHE A 16 -11.27 7.11 -32.60
N ILE A 17 -12.00 8.21 -32.42
CA ILE A 17 -12.15 8.89 -31.12
C ILE A 17 -12.92 8.01 -30.10
N MET A 18 -13.96 7.29 -30.54
CA MET A 18 -14.73 6.40 -29.67
C MET A 18 -13.92 5.19 -29.21
N VAL A 19 -13.13 4.60 -30.11
CA VAL A 19 -12.20 3.51 -29.79
C VAL A 19 -11.08 4.00 -28.87
N PHE A 20 -10.55 5.21 -29.09
CA PHE A 20 -9.52 5.78 -28.21
C PHE A 20 -10.07 6.15 -26.83
N SER A 21 -11.33 6.61 -26.75
CA SER A 21 -11.99 6.96 -25.48
C SER A 21 -12.43 5.75 -24.67
N GLY A 22 -12.70 4.60 -25.31
CA GLY A 22 -13.13 3.37 -24.64
C GLY A 22 -12.00 2.56 -23.98
N ILE A 23 -10.73 2.90 -24.25
CA ILE A 23 -9.56 2.18 -23.72
C ILE A 23 -9.04 2.81 -22.40
N PHE A 24 -9.49 4.01 -22.04
CA PHE A 24 -9.11 4.67 -20.79
C PHE A 24 -10.02 4.26 -19.62
N ASN A 25 -9.86 3.03 -19.14
CA ASN A 25 -10.22 2.76 -17.75
C ASN A 25 -9.23 3.54 -16.86
N PRO A 26 -9.69 4.39 -15.92
CA PRO A 26 -8.80 5.00 -14.95
C PRO A 26 -8.41 3.92 -13.94
N ALA A 27 -7.45 3.05 -14.31
CA ALA A 27 -6.74 2.25 -13.36
C ALA A 27 -6.01 3.23 -12.42
N LYS A 28 -6.60 3.46 -11.24
CA LYS A 28 -6.04 4.34 -10.22
C LYS A 28 -4.80 3.68 -9.60
N ALA A 29 -3.69 3.75 -10.31
CA ALA A 29 -2.36 3.50 -9.78
C ALA A 29 -1.58 4.82 -9.88
N GLN A 30 -1.92 5.80 -9.03
CA GLN A 30 -1.12 7.03 -8.92
C GLN A 30 0.19 6.68 -8.24
N LEU A 31 1.26 6.61 -9.02
CA LEU A 31 2.62 6.53 -8.52
C LEU A 31 3.01 7.92 -7.96
N TYR A 32 3.71 7.93 -6.84
CA TYR A 32 4.03 9.13 -6.05
C TYR A 32 4.57 10.30 -6.89
N ASN A 33 3.97 11.47 -6.68
CA ASN A 33 4.09 12.66 -7.53
C ASN A 33 5.48 13.33 -7.45
N THR A 34 6.27 13.05 -6.41
CA THR A 34 7.57 13.71 -6.18
C THR A 34 8.64 13.26 -7.17
N ILE A 35 8.66 11.98 -7.54
CA ILE A 35 9.69 11.39 -8.43
C ILE A 35 9.53 11.87 -9.87
N TYR A 36 8.31 12.25 -10.27
CA TYR A 36 8.01 12.73 -11.62
C TYR A 36 8.91 13.90 -12.06
N TRP A 37 9.31 14.77 -11.14
CA TRP A 37 10.13 15.95 -11.43
C TRP A 37 11.64 15.69 -11.36
N MET A 38 12.07 14.50 -10.94
CA MET A 38 13.48 14.15 -10.77
C MET A 38 14.06 13.57 -12.07
N GLN A 39 14.28 14.42 -13.09
CA GLN A 39 14.73 13.98 -14.42
C GLN A 39 16.09 13.27 -14.43
N GLY A 40 16.91 13.48 -13.39
CA GLY A 40 18.21 12.85 -13.24
C GLY A 40 18.18 11.37 -12.84
N ILE A 41 17.01 10.82 -12.46
CA ILE A 41 16.91 9.42 -12.01
C ILE A 41 16.04 8.56 -12.97
N PRO A 42 16.43 7.31 -13.27
CA PRO A 42 15.69 6.42 -14.15
C PRO A 42 14.22 6.20 -13.80
N GLN A 43 13.88 6.27 -12.51
CA GLN A 43 12.55 6.03 -11.95
C GLN A 43 11.53 7.08 -12.39
N ALA A 44 11.96 8.27 -12.79
CA ALA A 44 11.07 9.28 -13.37
C ALA A 44 10.45 8.80 -14.71
N SER A 45 11.12 7.88 -15.42
CA SER A 45 10.56 7.25 -16.62
C SER A 45 9.43 6.25 -16.32
N TYR A 46 9.27 5.82 -15.07
CA TYR A 46 8.23 4.86 -14.67
C TYR A 46 6.86 5.51 -14.53
N SER A 47 6.83 6.79 -14.13
CA SER A 47 5.64 7.63 -14.07
C SER A 47 5.43 8.40 -15.36
N ASN A 48 6.51 8.85 -16.01
CA ASN A 48 6.47 9.56 -17.29
C ASN A 48 7.23 8.80 -18.38
N PRO A 49 6.55 8.02 -19.24
CA PRO A 49 7.23 7.25 -20.27
C PRO A 49 7.90 8.11 -21.34
N ALA A 50 7.56 9.40 -21.47
CA ALA A 50 8.24 10.31 -22.40
C ALA A 50 9.58 10.83 -21.85
N LEU A 51 9.80 10.80 -20.54
CA LEU A 51 11.00 11.34 -19.92
C LEU A 51 12.19 10.40 -20.19
N GLN A 52 13.26 10.96 -20.76
CA GLN A 52 14.52 10.25 -20.96
C GLN A 52 15.52 10.74 -19.90
N PRO A 53 15.98 9.88 -18.97
CA PRO A 53 16.95 10.24 -17.95
C PRO A 53 18.25 10.82 -18.52
N ASP A 54 18.90 11.75 -17.82
CA ASP A 54 20.17 12.33 -18.28
C ASP A 54 21.25 11.27 -18.57
N PRO A 55 21.46 10.25 -17.71
CA PRO A 55 22.36 9.15 -18.01
C PRO A 55 21.88 8.36 -19.23
N GLY A 56 22.74 8.30 -20.26
CA GLY A 56 22.47 7.53 -21.49
C GLY A 56 22.46 6.01 -21.27
N PHE A 57 22.97 5.52 -20.14
CA PHE A 57 22.91 4.12 -19.74
C PHE A 57 22.75 4.03 -18.22
N TYR A 58 21.93 3.09 -17.75
CA TYR A 58 21.89 2.72 -16.34
C TYR A 58 21.68 1.21 -16.18
N LEU A 59 22.19 0.68 -15.08
CA LEU A 59 21.95 -0.67 -14.60
C LEU A 59 21.67 -0.58 -13.10
N GLY A 60 20.45 -0.92 -12.71
CA GLY A 60 20.05 -1.17 -11.34
C GLY A 60 20.17 -2.66 -11.05
N ILE A 61 20.93 -2.99 -10.02
CA ILE A 61 21.09 -4.35 -9.50
C ILE A 61 20.40 -4.49 -8.14
N PRO A 62 20.06 -5.71 -7.70
CA PRO A 62 19.46 -5.93 -6.38
C PRO A 62 20.32 -5.29 -5.28
N GLY A 63 19.69 -4.58 -4.33
CA GLY A 63 20.36 -3.96 -3.18
C GLY A 63 21.03 -2.60 -3.44
N ALA A 64 21.39 -2.25 -4.68
CA ALA A 64 21.89 -0.91 -5.04
C ALA A 64 20.88 -0.08 -5.85
N SER A 65 19.75 -0.68 -6.23
CA SER A 65 18.66 -0.03 -6.96
C SER A 65 17.79 0.82 -6.04
N SER A 66 16.82 1.54 -6.62
CA SER A 66 15.93 2.39 -5.83
C SER A 66 15.07 1.60 -4.86
N LEU A 67 15.10 2.04 -3.62
CA LEU A 67 14.19 1.67 -2.56
C LEU A 67 13.22 2.84 -2.34
N TYR A 68 11.94 2.55 -2.23
CA TYR A 68 10.93 3.51 -1.82
C TYR A 68 10.19 2.97 -0.60
N LEU A 69 10.05 3.84 0.40
CA LEU A 69 9.32 3.61 1.63
C LEU A 69 8.35 4.77 1.84
N GLY A 70 7.07 4.45 1.97
CA GLY A 70 5.99 5.36 2.28
C GLY A 70 5.33 4.96 3.60
N LEU A 71 5.16 5.91 4.50
CA LEU A 71 4.41 5.76 5.74
C LEU A 71 3.37 6.86 5.80
N ASN A 72 2.10 6.51 5.98
CA ASN A 72 1.00 7.45 6.09
C ASN A 72 0.08 7.03 7.24
N HIS A 73 -0.31 7.96 8.11
CA HIS A 73 -1.32 7.69 9.13
C HIS A 73 -2.26 8.88 9.27
N ASN A 74 -3.45 8.68 9.84
CA ASN A 74 -4.38 9.76 10.17
C ASN A 74 -4.65 9.91 11.67
N GLY A 75 -4.07 9.08 12.53
CA GLY A 75 -4.48 9.00 13.94
C GLY A 75 -4.09 10.21 14.79
N PHE A 76 -2.86 10.68 14.70
CA PHE A 76 -2.36 11.79 15.52
C PHE A 76 -1.34 12.61 14.76
N ALA A 77 -1.14 13.87 15.16
CA ALA A 77 -0.02 14.66 14.69
C ALA A 77 1.17 14.52 15.66
N PRO A 78 2.43 14.68 15.21
CA PRO A 78 3.60 14.61 16.10
C PRO A 78 3.52 15.56 17.30
N GLN A 79 2.87 16.72 17.15
CA GLN A 79 2.63 17.70 18.22
C GLN A 79 1.63 17.24 19.29
N ASP A 80 0.77 16.27 18.98
CA ASP A 80 -0.20 15.74 19.94
C ASP A 80 0.47 14.76 20.92
N LEU A 81 1.60 14.17 20.50
CA LEU A 81 2.42 13.27 21.29
C LEU A 81 3.62 13.97 21.94
N ILE A 82 4.33 14.82 21.21
CA ILE A 82 5.53 15.51 21.69
C ILE A 82 5.17 16.95 22.06
N LYS A 83 5.12 17.23 23.35
CA LYS A 83 4.82 18.56 23.89
C LYS A 83 6.05 19.21 24.52
N LYS A 84 6.04 20.54 24.56
CA LYS A 84 7.04 21.32 25.31
C LYS A 84 6.56 21.53 26.72
N ASN A 85 7.49 21.47 27.68
CA ASN A 85 7.25 21.89 29.06
C ASN A 85 6.88 23.38 29.13
N GLU A 86 6.28 23.81 30.25
CA GLU A 86 5.81 25.18 30.48
C GLU A 86 6.89 26.24 30.27
N ASN A 87 8.16 25.88 30.54
CA ASN A 87 9.32 26.76 30.33
C ASN A 87 9.89 26.72 28.90
N GLY A 88 9.40 25.83 28.03
CA GLY A 88 9.83 25.69 26.63
C GLY A 88 11.19 25.00 26.41
N GLU A 89 11.85 24.58 27.48
CA GLU A 89 13.25 24.10 27.47
C GLU A 89 13.40 22.59 27.19
N SER A 90 12.35 21.79 27.41
CA SER A 90 12.39 20.35 27.15
C SER A 90 11.10 19.80 26.56
N PHE A 91 11.24 18.71 25.81
CA PHE A 91 10.14 17.96 25.23
C PHE A 91 9.80 16.76 26.12
N TYR A 92 8.51 16.48 26.27
CA TYR A 92 8.01 15.27 26.92
C TYR A 92 6.95 14.59 26.04
N ILE A 93 6.76 13.30 26.27
CA ILE A 93 5.78 12.47 25.58
C ILE A 93 4.48 12.51 26.39
N ASP A 94 3.41 12.97 25.75
CA ASP A 94 2.06 13.04 26.33
C ASP A 94 1.15 12.03 25.61
N GLU A 95 1.24 10.78 26.05
CA GLU A 95 0.47 9.66 25.49
C GLU A 95 -1.03 9.88 25.61
N GLN A 96 -1.50 10.45 26.73
CA GLN A 96 -2.91 10.72 26.96
C GLN A 96 -3.46 11.76 25.99
N SER A 97 -2.71 12.83 25.74
CA SER A 97 -3.07 13.82 24.72
C SER A 97 -3.17 13.18 23.33
N MET A 98 -2.22 12.33 22.95
CA MET A 98 -2.27 11.60 21.68
C MET A 98 -3.50 10.69 21.60
N LEU A 99 -3.76 9.86 22.62
CA LEU A 99 -4.91 8.94 22.66
C LEU A 99 -6.25 9.67 22.58
N ASN A 100 -6.35 10.85 23.19
CA ASN A 100 -7.54 11.71 23.14
C ASN A 100 -7.76 12.33 21.75
N LYS A 101 -6.73 12.42 20.91
CA LYS A 101 -6.80 12.97 19.55
C LYS A 101 -7.10 11.95 18.47
N LEU A 102 -6.84 10.66 18.73
CA LEU A 102 -7.20 9.58 17.82
C LEU A 102 -8.68 9.65 17.44
N ASP A 103 -9.03 9.48 16.17
CA ASP A 103 -10.42 9.27 15.77
C ASP A 103 -10.91 7.90 16.26
N ARG A 104 -12.23 7.66 16.22
CA ARG A 104 -12.77 6.32 16.54
C ARG A 104 -12.10 5.23 15.70
N ASN A 105 -11.83 5.53 14.43
CA ASN A 105 -11.16 4.65 13.48
C ASN A 105 -10.02 5.39 12.81
N ASN A 106 -8.84 4.79 12.87
CA ASN A 106 -7.62 5.32 12.31
C ASN A 106 -7.02 4.28 11.36
N PHE A 107 -6.07 4.71 10.54
CA PHE A 107 -5.29 3.82 9.70
C PHE A 107 -3.82 4.21 9.70
N LEU A 108 -2.99 3.20 9.45
CA LEU A 108 -1.58 3.31 9.13
C LEU A 108 -1.36 2.56 7.82
N SER A 109 -0.89 3.26 6.80
CA SER A 109 -0.49 2.69 5.52
C SER A 109 1.04 2.65 5.43
N PHE A 110 1.55 1.51 4.97
CA PHE A 110 2.94 1.27 4.65
C PHE A 110 3.03 0.86 3.18
N ASP A 111 3.83 1.58 2.43
CA ASP A 111 4.10 1.28 1.03
C ASP A 111 5.59 1.03 0.85
N PHE A 112 5.91 -0.12 0.29
CA PHE A 112 7.27 -0.52 -0.02
C PHE A 112 7.39 -0.82 -1.50
N GLN A 113 8.41 -0.26 -2.13
CA GLN A 113 8.76 -0.58 -3.49
C GLN A 113 10.27 -0.79 -3.59
N ALA A 114 10.67 -1.90 -4.19
CA ALA A 114 12.07 -2.24 -4.42
C ALA A 114 12.28 -2.62 -5.88
N ASP A 115 13.16 -1.91 -6.56
CA ASP A 115 13.61 -2.30 -7.90
C ASP A 115 14.61 -3.45 -7.76
N ILE A 116 14.24 -4.63 -8.26
CA ILE A 116 15.10 -5.82 -8.24
C ILE A 116 16.15 -5.70 -9.35
N LEU A 117 15.70 -5.36 -10.55
CA LEU A 117 16.55 -5.21 -11.72
C LEU A 117 15.99 -4.07 -12.55
N GLY A 118 16.85 -3.19 -13.03
CA GLY A 118 16.46 -2.17 -13.98
C GLY A 118 17.59 -1.93 -14.95
N PHE A 119 17.29 -1.70 -16.23
CA PHE A 119 18.29 -1.16 -17.12
C PHE A 119 17.64 -0.29 -18.17
N GLY A 120 18.42 0.65 -18.70
CA GLY A 120 17.99 1.43 -19.83
C GLY A 120 19.18 1.99 -20.57
N PHE A 121 18.97 2.21 -21.86
CA PHE A 121 20.00 2.71 -22.74
C PHE A 121 19.41 3.65 -23.78
N ARG A 122 20.16 4.70 -24.09
CA ARG A 122 19.87 5.69 -25.11
C ARG A 122 20.61 5.31 -26.39
N SER A 123 19.87 5.22 -27.48
CA SER A 123 20.41 5.14 -28.83
C SER A 123 19.98 6.38 -29.61
N LYS A 124 20.86 7.38 -29.69
CA LYS A 124 20.58 8.69 -30.32
C LYS A 124 19.35 9.37 -29.68
N LYS A 125 18.23 9.43 -30.42
CA LYS A 125 16.96 10.06 -30.00
C LYS A 125 16.02 9.06 -29.31
N ASP A 126 16.33 7.78 -29.40
CA ASP A 126 15.54 6.67 -28.89
C ASP A 126 16.08 6.24 -27.52
N TYR A 127 15.20 5.90 -26.59
CA TYR A 127 15.53 5.44 -25.25
C TYR A 127 14.70 4.20 -24.92
N PHE A 128 15.37 3.15 -24.46
CA PHE A 128 14.74 1.90 -24.06
C PHE A 128 14.94 1.71 -22.56
N SER A 129 13.91 1.23 -21.87
CA SER A 129 13.99 0.91 -20.45
C SER A 129 13.30 -0.40 -20.12
N PHE A 130 13.84 -1.10 -19.14
CA PHE A 130 13.29 -2.32 -18.57
C PHE A 130 13.44 -2.28 -17.05
N ASN A 131 12.46 -2.84 -16.33
CA ASN A 131 12.56 -3.03 -14.89
C ASN A 131 11.75 -4.23 -14.41
N ILE A 132 12.19 -4.76 -13.27
CA ILE A 132 11.49 -5.70 -12.42
C ILE A 132 11.44 -5.04 -11.05
N THR A 133 10.24 -4.80 -10.55
CA THR A 133 10.02 -4.05 -9.32
C THR A 133 9.05 -4.81 -8.43
N GLU A 134 9.41 -5.02 -7.18
CA GLU A 134 8.48 -5.50 -6.15
C GLU A 134 7.74 -4.34 -5.54
N LYS A 135 6.44 -4.57 -5.27
CA LYS A 135 5.59 -3.61 -4.59
C LYS A 135 4.76 -4.31 -3.53
N VAL A 136 4.86 -3.79 -2.32
CA VAL A 136 4.07 -4.23 -1.16
C VAL A 136 3.33 -3.01 -0.63
N GLY A 137 2.00 -3.09 -0.60
CA GLY A 137 1.15 -2.06 -0.01
C GLY A 137 0.38 -2.68 1.14
N THR A 138 0.50 -2.10 2.33
CA THR A 138 -0.18 -2.55 3.54
C THR A 138 -0.96 -1.39 4.14
N ARG A 139 -2.20 -1.64 4.54
CA ARG A 139 -3.04 -0.72 5.29
C ARG A 139 -3.58 -1.43 6.52
N PHE A 140 -3.17 -0.95 7.68
CA PHE A 140 -3.67 -1.40 8.96
C PHE A 140 -4.68 -0.39 9.51
N GLY A 141 -5.93 -0.82 9.67
CA GLY A 141 -6.96 -0.08 10.38
C GLY A 141 -6.92 -0.42 11.87
N TYR A 142 -7.07 0.58 12.74
CA TYR A 142 -7.11 0.39 14.19
C TYR A 142 -8.10 1.36 14.85
N THR A 143 -8.71 0.94 15.95
CA THR A 143 -9.64 1.77 16.71
C THR A 143 -8.92 2.58 17.78
N ARG A 144 -9.55 3.68 18.23
CA ARG A 144 -9.09 4.39 19.45
C ARG A 144 -9.00 3.43 20.63
N ASP A 145 -10.02 2.59 20.79
CA ASP A 145 -10.14 1.65 21.90
C ASP A 145 -9.02 0.60 21.87
N PHE A 146 -8.59 0.17 20.68
CA PHE A 146 -7.40 -0.68 20.54
C PHE A 146 -6.15 -0.01 21.11
N MET A 147 -5.91 1.26 20.76
CA MET A 147 -4.75 2.00 21.29
C MET A 147 -4.86 2.29 22.78
N ARG A 148 -6.07 2.57 23.29
CA ARG A 148 -6.32 2.70 24.73
C ARG A 148 -6.09 1.40 25.47
N LEU A 149 -6.53 0.28 24.91
CA LEU A 149 -6.30 -1.03 25.51
C LEU A 149 -4.80 -1.35 25.60
N LEU A 150 -4.00 -0.94 24.61
CA LEU A 150 -2.54 -1.10 24.65
C LEU A 150 -1.85 -0.18 25.67
N ALA A 151 -2.32 1.06 25.81
CA ALA A 151 -1.66 2.07 26.65
C ALA A 151 -2.19 2.10 28.10
N ASP A 152 -3.51 2.14 28.26
CA ASP A 152 -4.21 2.23 29.53
C ASP A 152 -4.60 0.84 30.10
N GLY A 153 -4.44 -0.23 29.29
CA GLY A 153 -4.88 -1.56 29.66
C GLY A 153 -6.40 -1.71 29.66
N ASN A 154 -6.88 -2.80 30.26
CA ASN A 154 -8.31 -3.07 30.40
C ASN A 154 -8.98 -2.30 31.55
N ASP A 155 -8.19 -1.74 32.48
CA ASP A 155 -8.67 -0.98 33.63
C ASP A 155 -9.47 0.28 33.20
N TYR A 156 -9.06 0.94 32.12
CA TYR A 156 -9.78 2.09 31.56
C TYR A 156 -11.26 1.79 31.29
N PHE A 157 -11.54 0.66 30.61
CA PHE A 157 -12.90 0.25 30.24
C PHE A 157 -13.67 -0.27 31.45
N LEU A 158 -12.99 -0.93 32.38
CA LEU A 158 -13.57 -1.37 33.64
C LEU A 158 -14.03 -0.18 34.50
N GLN A 159 -13.20 0.84 34.67
CA GLN A 159 -13.56 2.04 35.42
C GLN A 159 -14.75 2.77 34.79
N GLN A 160 -14.81 2.83 33.45
CA GLN A 160 -15.98 3.38 32.78
C GLN A 160 -17.24 2.54 33.01
N SER A 161 -17.11 1.21 33.02
CA SER A 161 -18.23 0.30 33.29
C SER A 161 -18.82 0.54 34.68
N ILE A 162 -17.95 0.63 35.71
CA ILE A 162 -18.34 0.93 37.10
C ILE A 162 -19.03 2.29 37.20
N GLN A 163 -18.50 3.32 36.52
CA GLN A 163 -19.05 4.68 36.57
C GLN A 163 -20.42 4.80 35.90
N GLN A 164 -20.66 4.05 34.82
CA GLN A 164 -21.91 4.09 34.06
C GLN A 164 -22.93 3.05 34.53
N GLY A 165 -22.51 2.07 35.34
CA GLY A 165 -23.37 0.98 35.83
C GLY A 165 -23.75 -0.02 34.74
N GLU A 166 -23.01 -0.07 33.64
CA GLU A 166 -23.19 -0.99 32.52
C GLU A 166 -21.85 -1.50 32.00
N GLU A 167 -21.79 -2.72 31.47
CA GLU A 167 -20.54 -3.28 30.91
C GLU A 167 -20.16 -2.55 29.62
N ILE A 168 -19.02 -1.87 29.62
CA ILE A 168 -18.48 -1.15 28.46
C ILE A 168 -17.36 -1.99 27.84
N PRO A 169 -17.59 -2.57 26.64
CA PRO A 169 -16.54 -3.28 25.93
C PRO A 169 -15.57 -2.28 25.27
N ALA A 170 -14.30 -2.68 25.15
CA ALA A 170 -13.39 -2.09 24.17
C ALA A 170 -13.84 -2.53 22.76
N GLU A 171 -14.23 -1.57 21.92
CA GLU A 171 -14.73 -1.83 20.57
C GLU A 171 -13.55 -1.95 19.60
N LEU A 172 -13.20 -3.19 19.24
CA LEU A 172 -12.09 -3.55 18.37
C LEU A 172 -12.54 -3.97 16.97
N GLY A 173 -13.85 -3.99 16.70
CA GLY A 173 -14.47 -4.44 15.45
C GLY A 173 -14.16 -3.60 14.20
N ARG A 174 -13.17 -2.73 14.22
CA ARG A 174 -12.67 -2.02 13.03
C ARG A 174 -11.16 -2.12 12.86
N ILE A 175 -10.55 -3.06 13.56
CA ILE A 175 -9.21 -3.52 13.23
C ILE A 175 -9.27 -4.20 11.86
N SER A 176 -8.45 -3.76 10.93
CA SER A 176 -8.38 -4.34 9.59
C SER A 176 -6.94 -4.42 9.12
N LEU A 177 -6.65 -5.39 8.27
CA LEU A 177 -5.36 -5.49 7.61
C LEU A 177 -5.62 -5.78 6.13
N ASP A 178 -5.22 -4.85 5.27
CA ASP A 178 -5.21 -5.02 3.82
C ASP A 178 -3.74 -5.03 3.39
N ALA A 179 -3.23 -6.14 2.88
CA ALA A 179 -1.87 -6.27 2.39
C ALA A 179 -1.89 -6.87 0.98
N ILE A 180 -1.26 -6.18 0.04
CA ILE A 180 -1.08 -6.64 -1.33
C ILE A 180 0.39 -6.64 -1.69
N HIS A 181 0.85 -7.71 -2.31
CA HIS A 181 2.18 -7.86 -2.85
C HIS A 181 2.08 -8.27 -4.32
N TYR A 182 2.68 -7.48 -5.20
CA TYR A 182 2.77 -7.81 -6.62
C TYR A 182 4.12 -7.40 -7.20
N ARG A 183 4.53 -8.15 -8.22
CA ARG A 183 5.72 -7.88 -9.02
C ARG A 183 5.33 -7.19 -10.32
N GLU A 184 6.00 -6.08 -10.62
CA GLU A 184 5.82 -5.30 -11.85
C GLU A 184 6.99 -5.55 -12.81
N PHE A 185 6.69 -6.01 -14.02
CA PHE A 185 7.62 -6.05 -15.15
C PHE A 185 7.28 -4.91 -16.09
N GLY A 186 8.19 -3.96 -16.28
CA GLY A 186 7.97 -2.81 -17.16
C GLY A 186 8.93 -2.81 -18.34
N ILE A 187 8.41 -2.53 -19.53
CA ILE A 187 9.20 -2.24 -20.75
C ILE A 187 8.76 -0.86 -21.25
N GLY A 188 9.72 0.05 -21.41
CA GLY A 188 9.52 1.41 -21.87
C GLY A 188 10.29 1.72 -23.15
N TYR A 189 9.69 2.55 -23.98
CA TYR A 189 10.32 3.16 -25.16
C TYR A 189 9.95 4.64 -25.23
N SER A 190 10.94 5.50 -25.35
CA SER A 190 10.78 6.95 -25.54
C SER A 190 11.56 7.42 -26.74
N ARG A 191 10.99 8.36 -27.50
CA ARG A 191 11.66 9.00 -28.64
C ARG A 191 11.49 10.50 -28.59
N GLN A 192 12.61 11.21 -28.66
CA GLN A 192 12.63 12.64 -28.91
C GLN A 192 12.46 12.90 -30.41
N TRP A 193 11.33 13.46 -30.81
CA TRP A 193 11.09 13.79 -32.21
C TRP A 193 11.84 15.07 -32.58
N ASN A 194 11.58 16.13 -31.79
CA ASN A 194 12.12 17.48 -31.94
C ASN A 194 12.46 18.08 -30.56
N ASN A 195 12.98 19.31 -30.55
CA ASN A 195 13.34 20.02 -29.29
C ASN A 195 12.14 20.33 -28.38
N TRP A 196 10.91 20.21 -28.87
CA TRP A 196 9.68 20.50 -28.13
C TRP A 196 8.79 19.27 -27.92
N LEU A 197 9.07 18.15 -28.60
CA LEU A 197 8.22 16.96 -28.57
C LEU A 197 9.05 15.71 -28.30
N THR A 198 8.78 15.10 -27.15
CA THR A 198 9.21 13.76 -26.78
C THR A 198 7.96 12.96 -26.46
N ALA A 199 7.87 11.76 -27.01
CA ALA A 199 6.76 10.85 -26.75
C ALA A 199 7.32 9.48 -26.38
N GLY A 200 6.65 8.81 -25.46
CA GLY A 200 7.03 7.47 -25.06
C GLY A 200 5.83 6.64 -24.65
N ILE A 201 6.04 5.33 -24.67
CA ILE A 201 5.08 4.32 -24.28
C ILE A 201 5.76 3.38 -23.29
N ARG A 202 4.97 2.86 -22.34
CA ARG A 202 5.42 1.88 -21.37
C ARG A 202 4.36 0.83 -21.18
N ALA A 203 4.73 -0.42 -21.42
CA ALA A 203 3.92 -1.58 -21.12
C ALA A 203 4.33 -2.12 -19.75
N LYS A 204 3.35 -2.53 -18.95
CA LYS A 204 3.56 -3.13 -17.63
C LYS A 204 2.78 -4.43 -17.54
N ALA A 205 3.43 -5.49 -17.08
CA ALA A 205 2.79 -6.73 -16.66
C ALA A 205 2.88 -6.82 -15.15
N LEU A 206 1.75 -7.11 -14.50
CA LEU A 206 1.64 -7.23 -13.05
C LEU A 206 1.39 -8.69 -12.70
N GLN A 207 2.20 -9.21 -11.79
CA GLN A 207 2.09 -10.56 -11.27
C GLN A 207 1.69 -10.49 -9.80
N GLY A 208 0.53 -11.03 -9.47
CA GLY A 208 0.07 -11.11 -8.08
C GLY A 208 0.89 -12.12 -7.31
N MET A 209 1.57 -11.67 -6.25
CA MET A 209 2.38 -12.53 -5.40
C MET A 209 1.56 -12.94 -4.18
N GLY A 210 0.96 -11.97 -3.49
CA GLY A 210 0.16 -12.23 -2.30
C GLY A 210 -0.92 -11.19 -2.06
N ASN A 211 -2.02 -11.61 -1.47
CA ASN A 211 -3.10 -10.73 -1.06
C ASN A 211 -3.70 -11.23 0.26
N LEU A 212 -3.85 -10.34 1.23
CA LEU A 212 -4.51 -10.60 2.51
C LEU A 212 -5.42 -9.42 2.79
N TYR A 213 -6.70 -9.67 3.04
CA TYR A 213 -7.62 -8.63 3.47
C TYR A 213 -8.62 -9.17 4.49
N PHE A 214 -8.94 -8.34 5.47
CA PHE A 214 -9.94 -8.65 6.49
C PHE A 214 -11.30 -8.18 5.95
N GLU A 215 -12.15 -9.12 5.55
CA GLU A 215 -13.49 -8.82 5.02
C GLU A 215 -14.45 -8.44 6.13
N LYS A 216 -14.36 -9.14 7.26
CA LYS A 216 -15.18 -8.88 8.44
C LYS A 216 -14.32 -8.92 9.68
N THR A 217 -14.49 -7.91 10.52
CA THR A 217 -13.95 -7.86 11.87
C THR A 217 -15.06 -7.42 12.79
N ASP A 218 -15.45 -8.26 13.75
CA ASP A 218 -16.22 -7.85 14.91
C ASP A 218 -15.53 -8.42 16.15
N LEU A 219 -14.85 -7.54 16.87
CA LEU A 219 -14.03 -7.88 18.02
C LEU A 219 -14.46 -6.98 19.17
N LYS A 220 -14.84 -7.59 20.29
CA LYS A 220 -15.19 -6.89 21.53
C LYS A 220 -14.47 -7.51 22.69
N PHE A 221 -13.75 -6.70 23.43
CA PHE A 221 -13.04 -7.13 24.62
C PHE A 221 -13.69 -6.51 25.86
N THR A 222 -14.21 -7.33 26.76
CA THR A 222 -14.96 -6.89 27.94
C THR A 222 -14.28 -7.41 29.20
N THR A 223 -14.12 -6.56 30.21
CA THR A 223 -13.73 -6.98 31.56
C THR A 223 -14.95 -6.86 32.46
N ARG A 224 -15.41 -7.97 33.04
CA ARG A 224 -16.57 -7.97 33.94
C ARG A 224 -16.22 -7.32 35.28
N GLU A 225 -17.11 -6.47 35.77
CA GLU A 225 -16.94 -5.81 37.08
C GLU A 225 -16.97 -6.80 38.25
N ASN A 226 -17.86 -7.79 38.19
CA ASN A 226 -18.14 -8.67 39.34
C ASN A 226 -17.01 -9.64 39.68
N ASN A 227 -16.28 -10.13 38.67
CA ASN A 227 -15.28 -11.20 38.82
C ASN A 227 -13.99 -10.98 38.03
N TYR A 228 -13.81 -9.82 37.39
CA TYR A 228 -12.65 -9.50 36.54
C TYR A 228 -12.42 -10.50 35.39
N GLU A 229 -13.47 -11.22 34.98
CA GLU A 229 -13.42 -12.13 33.85
C GLU A 229 -13.23 -11.35 32.55
N LEU A 230 -12.29 -11.82 31.73
CA LEU A 230 -11.97 -11.26 30.43
C LEU A 230 -12.73 -12.02 29.36
N LEU A 231 -13.62 -11.33 28.65
CA LEU A 231 -14.42 -11.88 27.57
C LEU A 231 -13.98 -11.25 26.25
N LEU A 232 -13.48 -12.09 25.34
CA LEU A 232 -13.20 -11.72 23.96
C LEU A 232 -14.27 -12.34 23.05
N ASN A 233 -15.17 -11.52 22.54
CA ASN A 233 -16.09 -11.92 21.49
C ASN A 233 -15.43 -11.60 20.15
N ALA A 234 -15.25 -12.62 19.30
CA ALA A 234 -14.56 -12.50 18.03
C ALA A 234 -15.32 -13.17 16.88
N ASP A 235 -15.59 -12.41 15.82
CA ASP A 235 -16.13 -12.86 14.55
C ASP A 235 -15.28 -12.23 13.44
N LEU A 236 -14.42 -13.04 12.84
CA LEU A 236 -13.41 -12.63 11.87
C LEU A 236 -13.58 -13.40 10.57
N LEU A 237 -13.56 -12.70 9.44
CA LEU A 237 -13.45 -13.29 8.11
C LEU A 237 -12.23 -12.69 7.42
N VAL A 238 -11.24 -13.55 7.18
CA VAL A 238 -9.98 -13.17 6.54
C VAL A 238 -9.86 -13.93 5.22
N ASN A 239 -9.69 -13.18 4.14
CA ASN A 239 -9.40 -13.74 2.84
C ASN A 239 -7.91 -13.59 2.57
N THR A 240 -7.26 -14.70 2.23
CA THR A 240 -5.83 -14.72 1.99
C THR A 240 -5.47 -15.56 0.79
N SER A 241 -4.48 -15.09 0.07
CA SER A 241 -3.77 -15.76 -1.02
C SER A 241 -2.29 -15.49 -0.78
N ILE A 242 -1.74 -16.08 0.28
CA ILE A 242 -0.34 -15.94 0.70
C ILE A 242 0.35 -17.29 0.63
N PHE A 243 1.68 -17.30 0.77
CA PHE A 243 2.51 -18.50 0.61
C PHE A 243 2.58 -19.42 1.82
N PHE A 244 1.96 -19.04 2.93
CA PHE A 244 1.90 -19.85 4.14
C PHE A 244 0.44 -20.09 4.53
N GLU A 245 0.17 -21.25 5.11
CA GLU A 245 -1.17 -21.60 5.57
C GLU A 245 -1.40 -21.01 6.97
N LEU A 246 -2.58 -20.39 7.17
CA LEU A 246 -2.97 -19.91 8.49
C LEU A 246 -3.56 -21.08 9.26
N ALA A 247 -2.96 -21.42 10.41
CA ALA A 247 -3.50 -22.45 11.29
C ALA A 247 -4.88 -22.02 11.85
N PRO A 248 -5.84 -22.95 12.01
CA PRO A 248 -7.12 -22.66 12.63
C PRO A 248 -6.95 -22.09 14.05
N ILE A 249 -7.77 -21.11 14.44
CA ILE A 249 -7.70 -20.50 15.78
C ILE A 249 -7.84 -21.54 16.91
N ASP A 250 -8.62 -22.61 16.70
CA ASP A 250 -8.85 -23.69 17.67
C ASP A 250 -7.60 -24.57 17.91
N SER A 251 -6.54 -24.37 17.12
CA SER A 251 -5.25 -25.07 17.26
C SER A 251 -4.20 -24.28 18.04
N ILE A 252 -4.47 -23.01 18.38
CA ILE A 252 -3.56 -22.15 19.14
C ILE A 252 -3.52 -22.65 20.60
N GLY A 253 -2.53 -23.49 20.92
CA GLY A 253 -2.33 -24.05 22.26
C GLY A 253 -1.57 -25.37 22.32
N ASN A 254 -1.56 -26.14 21.23
CA ASN A 254 -0.75 -27.36 21.09
C ASN A 254 0.23 -27.18 19.92
N ASP A 255 1.49 -26.89 20.21
CA ASP A 255 2.64 -27.01 19.29
C ASP A 255 2.45 -26.45 17.86
N THR A 256 1.62 -25.41 17.69
CA THR A 256 1.52 -24.69 16.41
C THR A 256 2.71 -23.76 16.27
N TYR A 257 3.78 -24.29 15.71
CA TYR A 257 4.87 -23.48 15.16
C TYR A 257 4.46 -23.01 13.77
N PHE A 258 4.56 -21.70 13.52
CA PHE A 258 4.61 -21.17 12.16
C PHE A 258 5.95 -21.60 11.57
N GLU A 259 6.00 -22.79 10.97
CA GLU A 259 7.21 -23.27 10.31
C GLU A 259 7.25 -22.65 8.91
N ILE A 260 8.06 -21.60 8.77
CA ILE A 260 8.38 -21.01 7.48
C ILE A 260 9.70 -21.63 7.05
N ASP A 261 9.65 -22.54 6.08
CA ASP A 261 10.86 -23.13 5.53
C ASP A 261 11.56 -22.13 4.57
N GLU A 262 12.88 -22.22 4.45
CA GLU A 262 13.66 -21.45 3.47
C GLU A 262 13.17 -21.76 2.05
N ASP A 263 12.80 -23.01 1.78
CA ASP A 263 12.25 -23.44 0.51
C ASP A 263 10.91 -22.75 0.19
N ASP A 264 10.05 -22.52 1.18
CA ASP A 264 8.78 -21.81 0.98
C ASP A 264 9.00 -20.33 0.61
N ILE A 265 9.98 -19.68 1.24
CA ILE A 265 10.37 -18.31 0.92
C ILE A 265 10.94 -18.24 -0.51
N ILE A 266 11.83 -19.16 -0.88
CA ILE A 266 12.43 -19.20 -2.22
C ILE A 266 11.35 -19.48 -3.27
N ASN A 267 10.45 -20.43 -3.02
CA ASN A 267 9.35 -20.77 -3.92
C ASN A 267 8.41 -19.58 -4.10
N TYR A 268 8.10 -18.85 -3.03
CA TYR A 268 7.30 -17.63 -3.12
C TYR A 268 7.99 -16.56 -3.95
N LEU A 269 9.25 -16.25 -3.67
CA LEU A 269 10.02 -15.22 -4.39
C LEU A 269 10.25 -15.58 -5.86
N THR A 270 10.38 -16.87 -6.19
CA THR A 270 10.62 -17.34 -7.56
C THR A 270 9.34 -17.75 -8.31
N ASN A 271 8.17 -17.63 -7.66
CA ASN A 271 6.89 -17.98 -8.24
C ASN A 271 6.65 -17.25 -9.58
N ARG A 272 6.08 -17.96 -10.55
CA ARG A 272 5.71 -17.47 -11.89
C ARG A 272 4.20 -17.52 -12.18
N GLY A 273 3.41 -17.97 -11.22
CA GLY A 273 1.95 -18.02 -11.29
C GLY A 273 1.29 -16.65 -11.14
N ASN A 274 0.00 -16.58 -11.48
CA ASN A 274 -0.89 -15.44 -11.28
C ASN A 274 -0.50 -14.14 -12.04
N LEU A 275 -0.55 -14.22 -13.37
CA LEU A 275 -0.43 -13.05 -14.25
C LEU A 275 -1.78 -12.34 -14.39
N GLY A 276 -1.82 -11.06 -14.02
CA GLY A 276 -3.06 -10.29 -13.86
C GLY A 276 -3.38 -10.08 -12.38
N LEU A 277 -3.65 -8.83 -12.01
CA LEU A 277 -4.16 -8.47 -10.68
C LEU A 277 -5.53 -9.10 -10.42
#